data_AF-A0A6I6J8V7-F1
#
_entry.id   AF-A0A6I6J8V7-F1
#
_cell.length_a   1.000
_cell.length_b   1.000
_cell.length_c   1.000
_cell.angle_alpha   90.00
_cell.angle_beta   90.00
_cell.angle_gamma   90.00
#
_symmetry.space_group_name_H-M   'P 1'
#
loop_
_entity.id
_entity.type
_entity.pdbx_description
1 polymer ?
#
loop_
_entity_poly.entity_id
_entity_poly.type
_entity_poly.pdbx_seq_one_letter_code
_entity_poly.pdbx_strand_id
1 'polypeptide(L)'
;MPEETSVSCERPKSVVSEAPPAEASQAAPRPVEQGPRVRIGQKAPDFTAPGFINGGFGAVKLSEYVGKWVVLCFYPGDFTFV
;
A
#
# COMPACT_ATOMS: atom_id res chain seq x y z
N MET A 1 12.41 6.52 16.95
CA MET A 1 11.24 7.37 17.20
C MET A 1 10.69 7.67 15.81
N PRO A 2 9.53 7.14 15.42
CA PRO A 2 8.99 7.41 14.09
C PRO A 2 8.70 8.91 13.99
N GLU A 3 9.17 9.54 12.91
CA GLU A 3 9.08 10.98 12.73
C GLU A 3 7.64 11.42 12.43
N GLU A 4 7.16 12.41 13.20
CA GLU A 4 5.87 13.08 13.02
C GLU A 4 5.94 13.93 11.74
N THR A 5 5.65 13.31 10.59
CA THR A 5 5.58 14.01 9.31
C THR A 5 4.11 14.22 8.97
N SER A 6 3.73 15.46 8.63
CA SER A 6 2.37 15.88 8.28
C SER A 6 1.85 15.18 7.03
N VAL A 7 1.45 13.92 7.15
CA VAL A 7 0.80 13.18 6.07
C VAL A 7 -0.69 13.44 6.16
N SER A 8 -1.13 14.53 5.53
CA SER A 8 -2.55 14.74 5.20
C SER A 8 -3.00 13.59 4.31
N CYS A 9 -4.20 13.04 4.56
CA CYS A 9 -4.81 11.95 3.80
C CYS A 9 -5.13 12.36 2.35
N GLU A 10 -4.12 12.69 1.55
CA GLU A 10 -4.28 12.91 0.11
C GLU A 10 -4.19 11.57 -0.61
N ARG A 11 -5.26 11.26 -1.34
CA ARG A 11 -5.33 10.18 -2.31
C ARG A 11 -4.21 10.42 -3.34
N PRO A 12 -3.30 9.47 -3.61
CA PRO A 12 -2.25 9.68 -4.59
C PRO A 12 -2.87 10.02 -5.95
N LYS A 13 -2.46 11.14 -6.55
CA LYS A 13 -2.86 11.54 -7.90
C LYS A 13 -2.32 10.49 -8.88
N SER A 14 -3.21 9.67 -9.40
CA SER A 14 -2.94 8.87 -10.59
C SER A 14 -2.68 9.83 -11.75
N VAL A 15 -1.43 9.92 -12.22
CA VAL A 15 -1.15 10.54 -13.52
C VAL A 15 -1.62 9.55 -14.58
N VAL A 16 -2.90 9.64 -14.95
CA VAL A 16 -3.41 9.07 -16.20
C VAL A 16 -3.26 10.16 -17.24
N SER A 17 -2.31 9.99 -18.15
CA SER A 17 -2.17 10.83 -19.34
C SER A 17 -3.41 10.64 -20.21
N GLU A 18 -4.14 11.72 -20.45
CA GLU A 18 -5.34 11.74 -21.27
C GLU A 18 -4.97 11.84 -22.76
N ALA A 19 -5.55 10.95 -23.58
CA ALA A 19 -5.60 11.01 -25.05
C ALA A 19 -6.88 10.26 -25.52
N PRO A 20 -7.49 10.65 -26.67
CA PRO A 20 -8.94 10.88 -26.83
C PRO A 20 -9.81 9.63 -27.13
N PRO A 21 -11.16 9.78 -27.22
CA PRO A 21 -12.11 8.69 -27.04
C PRO A 21 -12.33 7.89 -28.33
N ALA A 22 -12.32 6.57 -28.21
CA ALA A 22 -12.90 5.66 -29.20
C ALA A 22 -13.49 4.44 -28.48
N GLU A 23 -14.82 4.41 -28.49
CA GLU A 23 -15.74 3.26 -28.52
C GLU A 23 -15.46 1.98 -27.72
N ALA A 24 -16.51 1.57 -27.01
CA ALA A 24 -16.64 0.34 -26.26
C ALA A 24 -16.29 -0.91 -27.08
N SER A 25 -15.31 -1.69 -26.60
CA SER A 25 -15.24 -3.12 -26.89
C SER A 25 -14.32 -3.86 -25.91
N GLN A 26 -14.94 -4.74 -25.13
CA GLN A 26 -14.38 -5.95 -24.50
C GLN A 26 -13.31 -5.77 -23.41
N ALA A 27 -13.72 -6.02 -22.17
CA ALA A 27 -12.84 -6.28 -21.04
C ALA A 27 -12.10 -7.61 -21.24
N ALA A 28 -10.96 -7.57 -21.93
CA ALA A 28 -9.92 -8.58 -21.77
C ALA A 28 -9.40 -8.51 -20.32
N PRO A 29 -9.13 -9.64 -19.64
CA PRO A 29 -8.46 -9.60 -18.35
C PRO A 29 -7.11 -8.91 -18.56
N ARG A 30 -6.94 -7.73 -17.95
CA ARG A 30 -5.65 -7.03 -17.93
C ARG A 30 -4.62 -8.05 -17.44
N PRO A 31 -3.49 -8.25 -18.13
CA PRO A 31 -2.40 -9.05 -17.59
C PRO A 31 -2.13 -8.53 -16.19
N VAL A 32 -2.38 -9.37 -15.18
CA VAL A 32 -2.02 -9.04 -13.81
C VAL A 32 -0.51 -8.96 -13.85
N GLU A 33 0.05 -7.74 -13.89
CA GLU A 33 1.48 -7.54 -13.76
C GLU A 33 1.86 -8.19 -12.43
N GLN A 34 2.49 -9.36 -12.51
CA GLN A 34 2.87 -10.10 -11.31
C GLN A 34 4.04 -9.36 -10.69
N GLY A 35 3.71 -8.41 -9.82
CA GLY A 35 4.68 -7.76 -8.96
C GLY A 35 5.49 -8.79 -8.17
N PRO A 36 6.64 -8.37 -7.61
CA PRO A 36 7.55 -9.28 -6.90
C PRO A 36 6.79 -10.10 -5.84
N ARG A 37 6.83 -11.42 -5.99
CA ARG A 37 6.18 -12.36 -5.08
C ARG A 37 6.99 -12.48 -3.80
N VAL A 38 6.33 -12.36 -2.64
CA VAL A 38 6.96 -12.60 -1.33
C VAL A 38 7.44 -14.05 -1.25
N ARG A 39 8.70 -14.25 -0.83
CA ARG A 39 9.32 -15.57 -0.69
C ARG A 39 9.72 -15.81 0.78
N ILE A 40 9.44 -17.01 1.28
CA ILE A 40 9.82 -17.43 2.63
C ILE A 40 11.35 -17.48 2.74
N GLY A 41 11.89 -17.04 3.89
CA GLY A 41 13.33 -17.04 4.16
C GLY A 41 14.12 -15.94 3.43
N GLN A 42 13.47 -15.14 2.58
CA GLN A 42 14.07 -13.96 1.97
C GLN A 42 13.74 -12.72 2.81
N LYS A 43 14.54 -11.66 2.65
CA LYS A 43 14.26 -10.36 3.28
C LYS A 43 12.88 -9.88 2.80
N ALA A 44 12.02 -9.53 3.75
CA ALA A 44 10.72 -8.94 3.45
C ALA A 44 10.90 -7.64 2.65
N PRO A 45 10.08 -7.38 1.63
CA PRO A 45 10.10 -6.11 0.90
C PRO A 45 9.88 -4.94 1.85
N ASP A 46 10.74 -3.94 1.78
CA ASP A 46 10.55 -2.72 2.57
C ASP A 46 9.36 -1.93 2.02
N PHE A 47 8.60 -1.32 2.93
CA PHE A 47 7.50 -0.44 2.57
C PHE A 47 7.45 0.73 3.54
N THR A 48 6.84 1.81 3.08
CA THR A 48 6.47 2.95 3.91
C THR A 48 5.00 3.26 3.64
N ALA A 49 4.20 3.31 4.69
CA ALA A 49 2.77 3.56 4.59
C ALA A 49 2.32 4.56 5.66
N PRO A 50 1.37 5.45 5.36
CA PRO A 50 0.70 6.23 6.39
C PRO A 50 -0.12 5.31 7.28
N GLY A 51 -0.19 5.64 8.57
CA GLY A 51 -0.96 4.91 9.55
C GLY A 51 -1.41 5.81 10.69
N PHE A 52 -2.47 5.38 11.37
CA PHE A 52 -2.93 6.02 12.61
C PHE A 52 -2.29 5.29 13.80
N ILE A 53 -1.45 6.00 14.55
CA ILE A 53 -0.60 5.44 15.62
C ILE A 53 -0.77 6.30 16.86
N ASN A 54 -1.09 5.69 18.00
CA ASN A 54 -1.20 6.38 19.30
C ASN A 54 -2.09 7.65 19.31
N GLY A 55 -3.14 7.69 18.49
CA GLY A 55 -4.06 8.83 18.43
C GLY A 55 -3.68 9.92 17.40
N GLY A 56 -2.61 9.72 16.62
CA GLY A 56 -2.17 10.64 15.57
C GLY A 56 -1.91 9.95 14.23
N PHE A 57 -1.72 10.75 13.18
CA PHE A 57 -1.27 10.27 11.87
C PHE A 57 0.24 10.30 11.78
N GLY A 58 0.84 9.21 11.31
CA GLY A 58 2.28 9.12 11.08
C GLY A 58 2.60 8.18 9.93
N ALA A 59 3.89 8.03 9.64
CA ALA A 59 4.38 7.07 8.67
C ALA A 59 4.99 5.86 9.39
N VAL A 60 4.68 4.66 8.90
CA VAL A 60 5.30 3.40 9.35
C VAL A 60 6.23 2.92 8.25
N LYS A 61 7.49 2.65 8.60
CA LYS A 61 8.46 2.01 7.72
C LYS A 61 8.90 0.67 8.28
N LEU A 62 8.83 -0.39 7.47
CA LEU A 62 9.17 -1.74 7.94
C LEU A 62 10.62 -1.84 8.44
N SER A 63 11.55 -1.16 7.79
CA SER A 63 12.97 -1.12 8.19
C SER A 63 13.23 -0.57 9.60
N GLU A 64 12.31 0.18 10.20
CA GLU A 64 12.47 0.70 11.58
C GLU A 64 12.31 -0.40 12.64
N TYR A 65 11.75 -1.54 12.27
CA TYR A 65 11.47 -2.66 13.18
C TYR A 65 12.50 -3.79 13.10
N VAL A 66 13.63 -3.58 12.40
CA VAL A 66 14.72 -4.56 12.33
C VAL A 66 15.22 -4.91 13.74
N GLY A 67 15.38 -6.21 14.01
CA GLY A 67 15.75 -6.74 15.33
C GLY A 67 14.55 -7.05 16.23
N LYS A 68 13.32 -6.78 15.80
CA LYS A 68 12.08 -7.18 16.47
C LYS A 68 11.29 -8.14 15.59
N TRP A 69 10.51 -9.02 16.22
CA TRP A 69 9.50 -9.80 15.50
C TRP A 69 8.33 -8.90 15.12
N VAL A 70 7.89 -8.99 13.86
CA VAL A 70 6.79 -8.21 13.31
C VAL A 70 5.78 -9.17 12.69
N VAL A 71 4.51 -8.96 13.00
CA VAL A 71 3.38 -9.64 12.36
C VAL A 71 2.65 -8.61 11.50
N LEU A 72 2.53 -8.86 10.20
CA LEU A 72 1.84 -7.99 9.25
C LEU A 72 0.56 -8.69 8.77
N CYS A 73 -0.59 -8.09 9.05
CA CYS A 73 -1.90 -8.63 8.67
C CYS A 73 -2.56 -7.73 7.62
N PHE A 74 -3.03 -8.33 6.54
CA PHE A 74 -3.89 -7.67 5.56
C PHE A 74 -5.33 -8.12 5.78
N TYR A 75 -6.28 -7.19 5.70
CA TYR A 75 -7.70 -7.47 5.80
C TYR A 75 -8.44 -6.72 4.68
N PRO A 76 -9.63 -7.21 4.25
CA PRO A 76 -10.24 -6.79 2.98
C PRO A 76 -10.85 -5.38 3.01
N GLY A 77 -11.32 -4.89 4.15
CA GLY A 77 -11.89 -3.56 4.27
C GLY A 77 -12.38 -3.23 5.67
N ASP A 78 -12.51 -1.93 5.94
CA ASP A 78 -13.09 -1.40 7.16
C ASP A 78 -14.63 -1.48 7.12
N PHE A 79 -15.26 -1.70 8.29
CA PHE A 79 -16.72 -1.72 8.46
C PHE A 79 -17.46 -2.74 7.57
N THR A 80 -16.79 -3.86 7.23
CA THR A 80 -17.43 -4.98 6.55
C THR A 80 -18.10 -5.94 7.55
N PHE A 81 -19.04 -6.75 7.07
CA PHE A 81 -19.66 -7.79 7.89
C PHE A 81 -18.67 -8.93 8.20
N VAL A 82 -18.82 -9.54 9.37
CA VAL A 82 -18.16 -10.79 9.77
C VAL A 82 -19.09 -11.98 9.57
#